data_AF-A0A848P9A2-F1
#
_entry.id   AF-A0A848P9A2-F1
#
_cell.length_a   1.000
_cell.length_b   1.000
_cell.length_c   1.000
_cell.angle_alpha   90.00
_cell.angle_beta   90.00
_cell.angle_gamma   90.00
#
_symmetry.space_group_name_H-M   'P 1'
#
loop_
_entity.id
_entity.type
_entity.pdbx_description
1 polymer ?
#
loop_
_entity_poly.entity_id
_entity_poly.type
_entity_poly.pdbx_seq_one_letter_code
_entity_poly.pdbx_strand_id
1 'polypeptide(L)'
;MLMPHSTPDANRAVLSRFPEKLRPTLQLIEKNPSGEVAVALVQYVASFVHPDMVCNLAMMENLPVPAKQAALEFFEHCLSAGLTIEQQGELLRFIQPYIVATLGGPLPH
;
A
#
# COMPACT_ATOMS: atom_id res chain seq x y z
N MET A 1 -15.18 -11.06 15.56
CA MET A 1 -13.94 -10.66 16.25
C MET A 1 -13.57 -9.28 15.76
N LEU A 2 -13.48 -8.30 16.66
CA LEU A 2 -13.15 -6.91 16.35
C LEU A 2 -11.71 -6.83 15.82
N MET A 3 -11.56 -6.30 14.60
CA MET A 3 -10.25 -5.87 14.11
C MET A 3 -9.74 -4.74 15.01
N PRO A 4 -8.48 -4.74 15.46
CA PRO A 4 -7.94 -3.62 16.22
C PRO A 4 -7.95 -2.39 15.31
N HIS A 5 -8.72 -1.38 15.69
CA HIS A 5 -8.61 -0.06 15.10
C HIS A 5 -7.23 0.49 15.45
N SER A 6 -6.27 0.37 14.52
CA SER A 6 -5.00 1.09 14.62
C SER A 6 -5.31 2.56 14.85
N THR A 7 -4.80 3.12 15.93
CA THR A 7 -5.02 4.53 16.29
C THR A 7 -4.35 5.44 15.25
N PRO A 8 -4.96 6.59 14.88
CA PRO A 8 -4.44 7.47 13.83
C PRO A 8 -2.99 7.92 14.04
N ASP A 9 -2.55 8.04 15.30
CA ASP A 9 -1.16 8.39 15.63
C ASP A 9 -0.15 7.27 15.32
N ALA A 10 -0.54 6.01 15.49
CA ALA A 10 0.32 4.86 15.18
C ALA A 10 0.58 4.78 13.68
N ASN A 11 -0.44 5.00 12.86
CA ASN A 11 -0.29 4.97 11.41
C ASN A 11 0.50 6.17 10.88
N ARG A 12 0.32 7.37 11.44
CA ARG A 12 1.12 8.54 11.07
C ARG A 12 2.61 8.37 11.38
N ALA A 13 2.93 7.71 12.50
CA ALA A 13 4.31 7.39 12.89
C ALA A 13 4.93 6.26 12.05
N VAL A 14 4.13 5.37 11.47
CA VAL A 14 4.58 4.36 10.51
C VAL A 14 4.81 4.98 9.13
N LEU A 15 3.88 5.83 8.67
CA LEU A 15 3.98 6.50 7.38
C LEU A 15 5.18 7.44 7.25
N SER A 16 5.60 8.08 8.34
CA SER A 16 6.76 8.97 8.34
C SER A 16 8.09 8.26 8.09
N ARG A 17 8.15 6.93 8.28
CA ARG A 17 9.34 6.10 8.04
C ARG A 17 9.60 5.83 6.55
N PHE A 18 8.57 5.95 5.72
CA PHE A 18 8.71 5.77 4.29
C PHE A 18 9.24 7.03 3.59
N PRO A 19 9.91 6.88 2.43
CA PRO A 19 10.25 8.00 1.56
C PRO A 19 9.01 8.84 1.22
N GLU A 20 9.18 10.15 1.08
CA GLU A 20 8.06 11.09 0.87
C GLU A 20 7.18 10.72 -0.32
N LYS A 21 7.79 10.17 -1.38
CA LYS A 21 7.12 9.73 -2.61
C LYS A 21 6.18 8.54 -2.42
N LEU A 22 6.40 7.73 -1.38
CA LEU A 22 5.55 6.58 -1.09
C LEU A 22 4.32 6.96 -0.25
N ARG A 23 4.48 7.96 0.62
CA ARG A 23 3.49 8.29 1.67
C ARG A 23 2.09 8.59 1.13
N PRO A 24 1.89 9.36 0.03
CA PRO A 24 0.56 9.66 -0.47
C PRO A 24 -0.24 8.42 -0.84
N THR A 25 0.40 7.44 -1.51
CA THR A 25 -0.24 6.16 -1.88
C THR A 25 -0.63 5.36 -0.63
N LEU A 26 0.27 5.27 0.35
CA LEU A 26 0.00 4.53 1.59
C LEU A 26 -1.09 5.21 2.43
N GLN A 27 -1.15 6.54 2.46
CA GLN A 27 -2.21 7.30 3.11
C GLN A 27 -3.59 7.08 2.45
N LEU A 28 -3.65 6.94 1.13
CA LEU A 28 -4.90 6.65 0.43
C LEU A 28 -5.46 5.27 0.80
N ILE A 29 -4.58 4.28 0.97
CA ILE A 29 -4.94 2.94 1.45
C ILE A 29 -5.46 3.01 2.88
N GLU A 30 -4.76 3.74 3.75
CA GLU A 30 -5.10 3.85 5.17
C GLU A 30 -6.45 4.55 5.40
N LYS A 31 -6.74 5.63 4.65
CA LYS A 31 -7.92 6.48 4.87
C LYS A 31 -9.24 5.83 4.46
N ASN A 32 -9.21 4.89 3.51
CA ASN A 32 -10.43 4.24 3.04
C ASN A 32 -10.18 2.78 2.60
N PRO A 33 -9.84 1.87 3.53
CA PRO A 33 -9.32 0.54 3.21
C PRO A 33 -10.29 -0.38 2.47
N SER A 34 -11.59 -0.09 2.52
CA SER A 34 -12.65 -0.86 1.85
C SER A 34 -13.14 -0.21 0.54
N GLY A 35 -12.63 0.96 0.17
CA GLY A 35 -12.98 1.64 -1.07
C GLY A 35 -12.28 1.01 -2.28
N GLU A 36 -12.91 1.08 -3.46
CA GLU A 36 -12.37 0.57 -4.73
C GLU A 36 -10.96 1.12 -5.03
N VAL A 37 -10.73 2.39 -4.71
CA VAL A 37 -9.41 3.04 -4.82
C VAL A 37 -8.37 2.34 -3.96
N ALA A 38 -8.68 2.06 -2.70
CA ALA A 38 -7.75 1.38 -1.81
C ALA A 38 -7.52 -0.07 -2.25
N VAL A 39 -8.55 -0.77 -2.74
CA VAL A 39 -8.39 -2.14 -3.27
C VAL A 39 -7.37 -2.18 -4.40
N ALA A 40 -7.50 -1.30 -5.39
CA ALA A 40 -6.55 -1.21 -6.49
C ALA A 40 -5.14 -0.84 -6.01
N LEU A 41 -5.03 0.14 -5.10
CA LEU A 41 -3.74 0.55 -4.53
C LEU A 41 -3.09 -0.52 -3.65
N VAL A 42 -3.89 -1.36 -2.98
CA VAL A 42 -3.39 -2.50 -2.19
C VAL A 42 -2.77 -3.55 -3.11
N GLN A 43 -3.45 -3.93 -4.19
CA GLN A 43 -2.88 -4.84 -5.20
C GLN A 43 -1.60 -4.27 -5.81
N TYR A 44 -1.63 -2.98 -6.13
CA TYR A 44 -0.48 -2.25 -6.66
C TYR A 44 0.71 -2.31 -5.71
N VAL A 45 0.58 -1.84 -4.46
CA VAL A 45 1.67 -1.83 -3.49
C VAL A 45 2.14 -3.24 -3.13
N ALA A 46 1.22 -4.20 -2.97
CA ALA A 46 1.54 -5.59 -2.66
C ALA A 46 2.46 -6.22 -3.71
N SER A 47 2.27 -5.90 -4.99
CA SER A 47 3.10 -6.46 -6.07
C SER A 47 4.58 -6.04 -6.03
N PHE A 48 4.95 -5.02 -5.26
CA PHE A 48 6.35 -4.63 -5.08
C PHE A 48 7.05 -5.40 -3.95
N VAL A 49 6.30 -6.00 -3.03
CA VAL A 49 6.85 -6.54 -1.78
C VAL A 49 6.44 -7.97 -1.47
N HIS A 50 5.43 -8.51 -2.17
CA HIS A 50 4.97 -9.88 -1.98
C HIS A 50 5.17 -10.68 -3.28
N PRO A 51 5.95 -11.78 -3.25
CA PRO A 51 6.36 -12.50 -4.46
C PRO A 51 5.18 -13.09 -5.26
N ASP A 52 4.11 -13.50 -4.58
CA ASP A 52 2.93 -14.09 -5.23
C ASP A 52 1.87 -13.06 -5.66
N MET A 53 2.11 -11.76 -5.44
CA MET A 53 1.12 -10.72 -5.75
C MET A 53 1.46 -10.04 -7.06
N VAL A 54 0.47 -9.98 -7.95
CA VAL A 54 0.58 -9.32 -9.26
C VAL A 54 -0.44 -8.20 -9.32
N CYS A 55 -0.02 -7.02 -9.77
CA CYS A 55 -0.92 -5.90 -10.04
C CYS A 55 -1.35 -5.90 -11.51
N ASN A 56 -2.65 -5.95 -11.77
CA ASN A 56 -3.18 -5.64 -13.09
C ASN A 56 -3.22 -4.12 -13.30
N LEU A 57 -2.25 -3.59 -14.02
CA LEU A 57 -2.14 -2.14 -14.27
C LEU A 57 -3.36 -1.53 -14.97
N ALA A 58 -4.15 -2.31 -15.73
CA ALA A 58 -5.37 -1.80 -16.35
C ALA A 58 -6.39 -1.31 -15.31
N MET A 59 -6.40 -1.88 -14.09
CA MET A 59 -7.28 -1.43 -13.01
C MET A 59 -6.95 -0.02 -12.52
N MET A 60 -5.73 0.46 -12.76
CA MET A 60 -5.31 1.81 -12.38
C MET A 60 -6.01 2.90 -13.21
N GLU A 61 -6.59 2.55 -14.36
CA GLU A 61 -7.34 3.50 -15.21
C GLU A 61 -8.52 4.13 -14.48
N ASN A 62 -9.19 3.38 -13.60
CA ASN A 62 -10.38 3.86 -12.90
C ASN A 62 -10.05 4.72 -11.67
N LEU A 63 -8.77 4.84 -11.31
CA LEU A 63 -8.36 5.68 -10.19
C LEU A 63 -8.60 7.16 -10.49
N PRO A 64 -9.06 7.95 -9.50
CA PRO A 64 -9.06 9.40 -9.58
C PRO A 64 -7.66 9.94 -9.89
N VAL A 65 -7.57 11.05 -10.61
CA VAL A 65 -6.29 11.67 -11.02
C VAL A 65 -5.31 11.82 -9.85
N PRO A 66 -5.70 12.30 -8.65
CA PRO A 66 -4.77 12.41 -7.53
C PRO A 66 -4.19 11.06 -7.06
N ALA A 67 -4.98 9.99 -7.13
CA ALA A 67 -4.53 8.64 -6.76
C ALA A 67 -3.59 8.05 -7.82
N LYS A 68 -3.84 8.30 -9.10
CA LYS A 68 -2.92 7.95 -10.20
C LYS A 68 -1.58 8.62 -10.04
N GLN A 69 -1.58 9.94 -9.76
CA GLN A 69 -0.36 10.71 -9.55
C GLN A 69 0.47 10.14 -8.39
N ALA A 70 -0.18 9.85 -7.25
CA ALA A 70 0.48 9.24 -6.11
C ALA A 70 1.09 7.86 -6.45
N ALA A 71 0.35 7.03 -7.17
CA ALA A 71 0.85 5.71 -7.59
C ALA A 71 2.03 5.81 -8.56
N LEU A 72 2.02 6.78 -9.48
CA LEU A 72 3.14 7.05 -10.38
C LEU A 72 4.37 7.55 -9.63
N GLU A 73 4.23 8.50 -8.70
CA GLU A 73 5.35 8.97 -7.88
C GLU A 73 5.95 7.84 -7.03
N PHE A 74 5.11 6.96 -6.51
CA PHE A 74 5.53 5.72 -5.84
C PHE A 74 6.34 4.83 -6.81
N PHE A 75 5.83 4.61 -8.03
CA PHE A 75 6.49 3.78 -9.05
C PHE A 75 7.88 4.33 -9.38
N GLU A 76 7.94 5.63 -9.70
CA GLU A 76 9.16 6.31 -10.09
C GLU A 76 10.22 6.22 -8.99
N HIS A 77 9.83 6.34 -7.72
CA HIS A 77 10.75 6.16 -6.61
C HIS A 77 11.30 4.73 -6.56
N CYS A 78 10.43 3.71 -6.63
CA CYS A 78 10.84 2.31 -6.64
C CYS A 78 11.76 1.98 -7.83
N LEU A 79 11.52 2.60 -8.98
CA LEU A 79 12.32 2.38 -10.19
C LEU A 79 13.68 3.09 -10.16
N SER A 80 13.74 4.31 -9.61
CA SER A 80 14.93 5.16 -9.66
C SER A 80 15.85 4.99 -8.44
N ALA A 81 15.28 5.01 -7.23
CA ALA A 81 16.02 4.90 -5.98
C ALA A 81 15.99 3.48 -5.41
N GLY A 82 14.95 2.71 -5.76
CA GLY A 82 14.71 1.40 -5.16
C GLY A 82 14.19 1.49 -3.72
N LEU A 83 13.97 0.33 -3.11
CA LEU A 83 13.66 0.20 -1.69
C LEU A 83 14.75 -0.63 -1.03
N THR A 84 15.23 -0.19 0.14
CA THR A 84 16.13 -1.01 0.97
C THR A 84 15.38 -2.25 1.49
N ILE A 85 16.13 -3.27 1.93
CA ILE A 85 15.54 -4.50 2.51
C ILE A 85 14.65 -4.15 3.73
N GLU A 86 15.10 -3.21 4.55
CA GLU A 86 14.34 -2.73 5.71
C GLU A 86 13.02 -2.06 5.29
N GLN A 87 13.07 -1.19 4.28
CA GLN A 87 11.87 -0.53 3.74
C GLN A 87 10.90 -1.51 3.10
N GLN A 88 11.39 -2.53 2.39
CA GLN A 88 10.56 -3.60 1.85
C GLN A 88 9.86 -4.37 2.97
N GLY A 89 10.59 -4.71 4.04
CA GLY A 89 10.03 -5.38 5.22
C GLY A 89 8.99 -4.53 5.96
N GLU A 90 9.24 -3.23 6.12
CA GLU A 90 8.26 -2.30 6.70
C GLU A 90 7.03 -2.13 5.82
N LEU A 91 7.21 -2.01 4.51
CA LEU A 91 6.13 -1.89 3.55
C LEU A 91 5.27 -3.15 3.50
N LEU A 92 5.89 -4.33 3.56
CA LEU A 92 5.17 -5.60 3.68
C LEU A 92 4.33 -5.65 4.96
N ARG A 93 4.90 -5.30 6.12
CA ARG A 93 4.16 -5.25 7.40
C ARG A 93 3.00 -4.26 7.35
N PHE A 94 3.20 -3.11 6.71
CA PHE A 94 2.15 -2.10 6.52
C PHE A 94 1.01 -2.64 5.66
N ILE A 95 1.34 -3.29 4.53
CA ILE A 95 0.33 -3.69 3.54
C ILE A 95 -0.39 -5.00 3.89
N GLN A 96 0.24 -5.89 4.66
CA GLN A 96 -0.29 -7.20 5.04
C GLN A 96 -1.73 -7.19 5.58
N PRO A 97 -2.11 -6.34 6.56
CA PRO A 97 -3.50 -6.33 7.06
C PRO A 97 -4.51 -5.98 5.95
N TYR A 98 -4.13 -5.12 5.00
CA TYR A 98 -4.98 -4.76 3.88
C TYR A 98 -5.03 -5.86 2.81
N ILE A 99 -3.94 -6.59 2.58
CA ILE A 99 -3.97 -7.79 1.71
C ILE A 99 -5.00 -8.81 2.23
N VAL A 100 -4.96 -9.12 3.52
CA VAL A 100 -5.89 -10.07 4.14
C VAL A 100 -7.32 -9.55 4.06
N ALA A 101 -7.55 -8.29 4.45
CA ALA A 101 -8.89 -7.70 4.50
C ALA A 101 -9.53 -7.52 3.12
N THR A 102 -8.73 -7.16 2.11
CA THR A 102 -9.25 -6.66 0.84
C THR A 102 -9.15 -7.70 -0.29
N LEU A 103 -8.18 -8.63 -0.21
CA LEU A 103 -7.91 -9.61 -1.26
C LEU A 103 -8.15 -11.05 -0.81
N GLY A 104 -8.54 -11.27 0.44
CA GLY A 104 -8.76 -12.61 0.99
C GLY A 104 -7.46 -13.41 1.15
N GLY A 105 -6.32 -12.73 1.27
CA GLY A 105 -5.02 -13.37 1.46
C GLY A 105 -4.93 -14.20 2.76
N PRO A 106 -4.00 -15.17 2.84
CA PRO A 106 -3.84 -15.99 4.03
C PRO A 106 -3.47 -15.14 5.25
N LEU A 107 -4.06 -15.48 6.41
CA LEU A 107 -3.69 -14.88 7.70
C LEU A 107 -2.23 -15.20 8.00
N PRO A 108 -1.42 -14.24 8.51
CA PRO A 108 -0.05 -14.53 8.89
C PRO A 108 -0.03 -15.59 10.00
N HIS A 109 0.84 -16.60 9.84
CA HIS A 109 1.16 -17.62 10.84
C HIS A 109 2.08 -17.07 11.93
#